data_AF-F3G764-F1
#
_entry.id   AF-F3G764-F1
#
_cell.length_a   1.000
_cell.length_b   1.000
_cell.length_c   1.000
_cell.angle_alpha   90.00
_cell.angle_beta   90.00
_cell.angle_gamma   90.00
#
_symmetry.space_group_name_H-M   'P 1'
#
loop_
_entity.id
_entity.type
_entity.pdbx_description
1 polymer ?
#
loop_
_entity_poly.entity_id
_entity_poly.type
_entity_poly.pdbx_seq_one_letter_code
_entity_poly.pdbx_strand_id
1 'polypeptide(L)'
;MDISLKNRLSFKQARLAVLIGFVLGTLLSLFQIAIDYASEDASINREIKSLLEIIQNPASRIAYNIDSELAQELTLGLLRSPAVVSARLTDNNDAVLSSVERP
;
A
#
# COMPACT_ATOMS: atom_id res chain seq x y z
N MET A 1 -34.74 -18.57 -46.96
CA MET A 1 -35.34 -17.46 -46.20
C MET A 1 -34.34 -17.07 -45.12
N ASP A 2 -33.57 -16.00 -45.35
CA ASP A 2 -32.43 -15.64 -44.51
C ASP A 2 -32.91 -14.84 -43.29
N ILE A 3 -33.00 -15.50 -42.15
CA ILE A 3 -33.50 -14.89 -40.91
C ILE A 3 -32.34 -14.16 -40.24
N SER A 4 -32.26 -12.85 -40.51
CA SER A 4 -31.37 -11.87 -39.88
C SER A 4 -31.24 -12.12 -38.37
N LEU A 5 -30.00 -12.36 -37.92
CA LEU A 5 -29.63 -12.70 -36.55
C LEU A 5 -30.12 -11.68 -35.50
N LYS A 6 -30.38 -10.43 -35.91
CA LYS A 6 -30.75 -9.31 -35.01
C LYS A 6 -32.22 -9.32 -34.58
N ASN A 7 -33.11 -10.01 -35.30
CA ASN A 7 -34.55 -10.03 -35.01
C ASN A 7 -35.01 -11.24 -34.19
N ARG A 8 -34.10 -12.16 -33.85
CA ARG A 8 -34.43 -13.35 -33.05
C ARG A 8 -34.50 -12.98 -31.57
N LEU A 9 -35.56 -13.44 -30.89
CA LEU A 9 -35.78 -13.25 -29.46
C LEU A 9 -34.56 -13.69 -28.63
N SER A 10 -33.85 -14.72 -29.08
CA SER A 10 -32.60 -15.23 -28.50
C SER A 10 -31.48 -14.18 -28.45
N PHE A 11 -31.34 -13.31 -29.46
CA PHE A 11 -30.34 -12.23 -29.43
C PHE A 11 -30.67 -11.18 -28.37
N LYS A 12 -31.96 -10.88 -28.17
CA LYS A 12 -32.42 -9.96 -27.11
C LYS A 12 -32.17 -10.54 -25.72
N GLN A 13 -32.42 -11.84 -25.54
CA GLN A 13 -32.18 -12.55 -24.29
C GLN A 13 -30.68 -12.66 -23.97
N ALA A 14 -29.85 -13.04 -24.94
CA ALA A 14 -28.40 -13.10 -24.77
C ALA A 14 -27.82 -11.72 -24.43
N ARG A 15 -28.25 -10.66 -25.13
CA ARG A 15 -27.84 -9.29 -24.82
C ARG A 15 -28.25 -8.87 -23.41
N LEU A 16 -29.46 -9.21 -22.96
CA LEU A 16 -29.93 -8.90 -21.61
C LEU A 16 -29.12 -9.65 -20.55
N ALA A 17 -28.87 -10.94 -20.75
CA ALA A 17 -28.05 -11.75 -19.84
C ALA A 17 -26.61 -11.21 -19.74
N VAL A 18 -26.00 -10.84 -20.86
CA VAL A 18 -24.67 -10.22 -20.89
C VAL A 18 -24.69 -8.87 -20.17
N LEU A 19 -25.72 -8.05 -20.37
CA LEU A 19 -25.83 -6.75 -19.72
C LEU A 19 -26.00 -6.88 -18.21
N ILE A 20 -26.83 -7.82 -17.75
CA ILE A 20 -26.98 -8.14 -16.33
C ILE A 20 -25.67 -8.65 -15.75
N GLY A 21 -25.01 -9.60 -16.41
CA GLY A 21 -23.72 -10.13 -15.98
C GLY A 21 -22.64 -9.05 -15.91
N PHE A 22 -22.62 -8.14 -16.88
CA PHE A 22 -21.70 -7.01 -16.90
C PHE A 22 -21.95 -6.05 -15.73
N VAL A 23 -23.20 -5.67 -15.46
CA VAL A 23 -23.56 -4.79 -14.34
C VAL A 23 -23.22 -5.45 -13.01
N LEU A 24 -23.59 -6.72 -12.83
CA LEU A 24 -23.26 -7.45 -11.60
C LEU A 24 -21.74 -7.59 -11.41
N GLY A 25 -21.00 -7.95 -12.46
CA GLY A 25 -19.54 -8.04 -12.41
C GLY A 25 -18.88 -6.69 -12.09
N THR A 26 -19.39 -5.61 -12.66
CA THR A 26 -18.91 -4.25 -12.36
C THR A 26 -19.17 -3.87 -10.91
N LEU A 27 -20.39 -4.09 -10.41
CA LEU A 27 -20.74 -3.80 -9.01
C LEU A 27 -19.90 -4.61 -8.02
N LEU A 28 -19.72 -5.91 -8.28
CA LEU A 28 -18.88 -6.77 -7.46
C LEU A 28 -17.41 -6.35 -7.50
N SER A 29 -16.89 -5.97 -8.67
CA SER A 29 -15.52 -5.46 -8.80
C SER A 29 -15.32 -4.16 -8.02
N LEU A 30 -16.26 -3.21 -8.11
CA LEU A 30 -16.19 -1.97 -7.30
C LEU A 30 -16.21 -2.28 -5.80
N PHE A 31 -17.07 -3.20 -5.37
CA PHE A 31 -17.16 -3.60 -3.97
C PHE A 31 -15.87 -4.27 -3.47
N GLN A 32 -15.28 -5.16 -4.27
CA GLN A 32 -13.99 -5.79 -3.98
C GLN A 32 -12.88 -4.75 -3.84
N ILE A 33 -12.74 -3.84 -4.82
CA ILE A 33 -11.74 -2.76 -4.78
C ILE A 33 -11.89 -1.90 -3.52
N ALA A 34 -13.12 -1.60 -3.10
CA ALA A 34 -13.37 -0.81 -1.90
C ALA A 34 -12.91 -1.53 -0.62
N ILE A 35 -13.13 -2.85 -0.52
CA ILE A 35 -12.64 -3.65 0.61
C ILE A 35 -11.12 -3.77 0.58
N ASP A 36 -10.56 -4.07 -0.59
CA ASP A 36 -9.11 -4.21 -0.79
C ASP A 36 -8.39 -2.93 -0.37
N TYR A 37 -8.92 -1.76 -0.78
CA TYR A 37 -8.40 -0.46 -0.36
C TYR A 37 -8.38 -0.27 1.17
N ALA A 38 -9.48 -0.62 1.85
CA ALA A 38 -9.56 -0.46 3.31
C ALA A 38 -8.63 -1.45 4.06
N SER A 39 -8.44 -2.64 3.50
CA SER A 39 -7.55 -3.67 4.06
C SER A 39 -6.07 -3.29 3.90
N GLU A 40 -5.69 -2.75 2.75
CA GLU A 40 -4.32 -2.34 2.43
C GLU A 40 -3.82 -1.27 3.41
N ASP A 41 -4.61 -0.22 3.67
CA ASP A 41 -4.25 0.88 4.58
C ASP A 41 -4.01 0.39 6.03
N ALA A 42 -4.87 -0.50 6.51
CA ALA A 42 -4.73 -1.09 7.84
C ALA A 42 -3.54 -2.06 7.95
N SER A 43 -3.11 -2.66 6.84
CA SER A 43 -1.93 -3.53 6.78
C SER A 43 -0.64 -2.72 6.89
N ILE A 44 -0.52 -1.68 6.07
CA ILE A 44 0.65 -0.78 6.04
C ILE A 44 0.88 -0.16 7.43
N ASN A 45 -0.17 0.40 8.05
CA ASN A 45 -0.04 1.04 9.36
C ASN A 45 0.45 0.08 10.46
N ARG A 46 0.00 -1.18 10.42
CA ARG A 46 0.44 -2.22 11.37
C ARG A 46 1.90 -2.59 11.16
N GLU A 47 2.33 -2.72 9.91
CA GLU A 47 3.73 -3.01 9.58
C GLU A 47 4.66 -1.88 10.04
N ILE A 48 4.34 -0.62 9.72
CA ILE A 48 5.13 0.54 10.13
C ILE A 48 5.20 0.65 11.66
N LYS A 49 4.10 0.42 12.36
CA LYS A 49 4.10 0.45 13.83
C LYS A 49 4.98 -0.64 14.42
N SER A 50 4.93 -1.86 13.87
CA SER A 50 5.79 -2.95 14.32
C SER A 50 7.27 -2.65 14.07
N LEU A 51 7.60 -2.08 12.91
CA LEU A 51 8.95 -1.62 12.61
C LEU A 51 9.42 -0.55 13.61
N LEU A 52 8.56 0.43 13.92
CA LEU A 52 8.87 1.48 14.89
C LEU A 52 9.14 0.93 16.30
N GLU A 53 8.36 -0.04 16.74
CA GLU A 53 8.54 -0.72 18.03
C GLU A 53 9.87 -1.50 18.08
N ILE A 54 10.25 -2.17 16.98
CA ILE A 54 11.52 -2.91 16.87
C ILE A 54 12.72 -1.96 16.97
N ILE A 55 12.66 -0.81 16.28
CA ILE A 55 13.80 0.12 16.20
C ILE A 55 13.88 1.12 17.35
N GLN A 56 12.86 1.22 18.20
CA GLN A 56 12.82 2.24 19.27
C GLN A 56 14.05 2.16 20.19
N ASN A 57 14.39 0.96 20.66
CA ASN A 57 15.55 0.73 21.52
C ASN A 57 16.89 1.06 20.84
N PRO A 58 17.22 0.53 19.65
CA PRO A 58 18.47 0.88 18.97
C PRO A 58 18.51 2.36 18.57
N ALA A 59 17.41 2.94 18.06
CA ALA A 59 17.33 4.36 17.72
C ALA A 59 17.62 5.25 18.94
N SER A 60 17.07 4.92 20.11
CA SER A 60 17.31 5.68 21.34
C SER A 60 18.77 5.62 21.77
N ARG A 61 19.42 4.45 21.65
CA ARG A 61 20.85 4.30 21.97
C ARG A 61 21.71 5.09 21.01
N ILE A 62 21.44 5.02 19.71
CA ILE A 62 22.19 5.74 18.68
C ILE A 62 22.03 7.25 18.88
N ALA A 63 20.80 7.71 19.12
CA ALA A 63 20.49 9.12 19.36
C ALA A 63 21.21 9.66 20.60
N TYR A 64 21.24 8.90 21.69
CA TYR A 64 21.90 9.32 22.93
C TYR A 64 23.43 9.32 22.82
N ASN A 65 24.01 8.40 22.03
CA ASN A 65 25.44 8.36 21.80
C ASN A 65 25.89 9.31 20.67
N ILE A 66 24.96 9.99 20.00
CA ILE A 66 25.22 10.90 18.87
C ILE A 66 26.06 10.19 17.78
N ASP A 67 25.76 8.91 17.56
CA ASP A 67 26.48 8.08 16.60
C ASP A 67 25.85 8.24 15.21
N SER A 68 26.38 9.19 14.43
CA SER A 68 25.89 9.46 13.07
C SER A 68 26.11 8.28 12.11
N GLU A 69 27.13 7.45 12.35
CA GLU A 69 27.43 6.30 11.50
C GLU A 69 26.40 5.19 11.72
N LEU A 70 26.12 4.82 12.98
CA LEU A 70 25.05 3.89 13.31
C LEU A 70 23.67 4.44 12.95
N ALA A 71 23.46 5.76 13.03
CA ALA A 71 22.23 6.41 12.57
C ALA A 71 22.02 6.23 11.06
N GLN A 72 23.09 6.38 10.28
CA GLN A 72 23.09 6.13 8.84
C GLN A 72 22.76 4.67 8.54
N GLU A 73 23.40 3.72 9.21
CA GLU A 73 23.13 2.29 9.01
C GLU A 73 21.68 1.91 9.36
N LEU A 74 21.17 2.40 10.50
CA LEU A 74 19.79 2.15 10.92
C LEU A 74 18.80 2.70 9.89
N THR A 75 18.96 3.96 9.50
CA THR A 75 18.03 4.63 8.58
C THR A 75 18.11 4.03 7.17
N LEU A 76 19.28 3.64 6.66
CA LEU A 76 19.43 2.86 5.42
C LEU A 76 18.78 1.48 5.53
N GLY A 77 18.86 0.83 6.69
CA GLY A 77 18.18 -0.43 6.97
C GLY A 77 16.65 -0.30 6.87
N LEU A 78 16.10 0.82 7.33
CA LEU A 78 14.66 1.11 7.22
C LEU A 78 14.21 1.28 5.77
N LEU A 79 15.03 1.88 4.91
CA LEU A 79 14.75 2.01 3.47
C LEU A 79 14.71 0.66 2.74
N ARG A 80 15.11 -0.44 3.36
CA ARG A 80 14.93 -1.79 2.77
C ARG A 80 13.49 -2.27 2.83
N SER A 81 12.66 -1.75 3.74
CA SER A 81 11.23 -2.07 3.75
C SER A 81 10.52 -1.30 2.63
N PRO A 82 9.81 -1.95 1.70
CA PRO A 82 9.19 -1.29 0.55
C PRO A 82 8.20 -0.19 0.94
N ALA A 83 7.59 -0.26 2.13
CA ALA A 83 6.67 0.76 2.64
C ALA A 83 7.36 2.07 3.08
N VAL A 84 8.68 2.06 3.33
CA VAL A 84 9.42 3.23 3.85
C VAL A 84 9.97 4.09 2.71
N VAL A 85 9.40 5.28 2.51
CA VAL A 85 9.87 6.24 1.48
C VAL A 85 11.07 7.07 1.96
N SER A 86 11.05 7.46 3.24
CA SER A 86 12.09 8.26 3.87
C SER A 86 12.26 7.85 5.33
N ALA A 87 13.48 7.93 5.86
CA ALA A 87 13.76 7.72 7.26
C ALA A 87 14.72 8.80 7.78
N ARG A 88 14.44 9.32 8.98
CA ARG A 88 15.26 10.32 9.66
C ARG A 88 15.41 9.96 11.13
N LEU A 89 16.62 10.10 11.65
CA LEU A 89 16.90 10.02 13.08
C LEU A 89 17.40 11.38 13.57
N THR A 90 16.76 11.89 14.63
CA THR A 90 17.15 13.13 15.31
C THR A 90 17.53 12.84 16.75
N ASP A 91 18.41 13.67 17.32
CA ASP A 91 18.73 13.64 18.74
C ASP A 91 17.70 14.45 19.58
N ASN A 92 17.97 14.59 20.87
CA ASN A 92 17.14 15.35 21.83
C ASN A 92 17.25 16.88 21.67
N ASN A 93 18.16 17.36 20.82
CA ASN A 93 18.38 18.76 20.49
C ASN A 93 17.85 19.09 19.07
N ASP A 94 17.02 18.19 18.49
CA ASP A 94 16.52 18.24 17.12
C ASP A 94 17.61 18.24 16.04
N ALA A 95 18.85 17.85 16.39
CA ALA A 95 19.92 17.71 15.41
C ALA A 95 19.71 16.42 14.61
N VAL A 96 19.84 16.53 13.29
CA VAL A 96 19.69 15.39 12.38
C VAL A 96 20.97 14.57 12.40
N LEU A 97 20.88 13.33 12.88
CA LEU A 97 21.99 12.38 12.90
C LEU A 97 22.10 11.63 11.57
N SER A 98 20.96 11.30 10.96
CA SER A 98 20.89 10.75 9.61
C SER A 98 19.54 11.05 8.98
N SER A 99 19.53 11.24 7.65
CA SER A 99 18.33 11.37 6.83
C SER A 99 18.58 10.71 5.48
N VAL A 100 17.70 9.81 5.08
CA VAL A 100 17.77 9.08 3.81
C VAL A 100 16.38 9.03 3.19
N GLU A 101 16.35 9.09 1.87
CA GLU A 101 15.14 9.16 1.06
C GLU A 101 15.37 8.31 -0.19
N ARG A 102 14.31 7.66 -0.67
CA ARG A 102 14.39 6.97 -1.96
C ARG A 102 14.40 7.98 -3.11
N PRO A 103 15.18 7.70 -4.18
CA PRO A 103 15.21 8.53 -5.38
C PRO A 103 13.89 8.53 -6.16
#